data_AF-A0A0S6U4R3-F1
#
_entry.id   AF-A0A0S6U4R3-F1
#
_cell.length_a   1.000
_cell.length_b   1.000
_cell.length_c   1.000
_cell.angle_alpha   90.00
_cell.angle_beta   90.00
_cell.angle_gamma   90.00
#
_symmetry.space_group_name_H-M   'P 1'
#
loop_
_entity.id
_entity.type
_entity.pdbx_description
1 polymer ?
#
loop_
_entity_poly.entity_id
_entity_poly.type
_entity_poly.pdbx_seq_one_letter_code
_entity_poly.pdbx_strand_id
1 'polypeptide(L)' 'MVWRCVTRVEKGKEACTNSSTFDEEWIREVLREKVCDGGVYDENTVRNTINKIKIFNDHLEIYCREKKELNINLP' A
#
# COMPACT_ATOMS: atom_id res chain seq x y z
N MET A 1 -10.87 0.78 -8.09
CA MET A 1 -9.79 1.64 -8.64
C MET A 1 -8.47 0.89 -8.45
N VAL A 2 -7.40 1.18 -9.20
CA VAL A 2 -6.14 0.41 -9.10
C VAL A 2 -4.97 1.34 -8.82
N TRP A 3 -4.05 0.87 -7.99
CA TRP A 3 -2.83 1.57 -7.65
C TRP A 3 -1.74 1.16 -8.64
N ARG A 4 -1.16 2.14 -9.32
CA ARG A 4 -0.10 1.95 -10.30
C ARG A 4 1.01 2.95 -10.03
N CYS A 5 2.24 2.54 -10.34
CA CYS A 5 3.37 3.46 -10.32
C CYS A 5 3.09 4.65 -11.25
N VAL A 6 3.26 5.87 -10.74
CA VAL A 6 3.08 7.12 -11.51
C VAL A 6 3.96 7.11 -12.75
N THR A 7 5.22 6.71 -12.63
CA THR A 7 6.14 6.63 -13.78
C THR A 7 5.65 5.69 -14.87
N ARG A 8 5.00 4.56 -14.52
CA ARG A 8 4.39 3.67 -15.51
C ARG A 8 3.17 4.30 -16.18
N VAL A 9 2.37 5.05 -15.43
CA VAL A 9 1.19 5.75 -15.96
C VAL A 9 1.63 6.85 -16.94
N GLU A 10 2.68 7.61 -16.60
CA GLU A 10 3.14 8.75 -17.40
C GLU A 10 4.05 8.36 -18.57
N LYS A 11 4.98 7.43 -18.35
CA LYS A 11 6.07 7.10 -19.30
C LYS A 11 5.96 5.70 -19.90
N GLY A 12 4.90 4.97 -19.57
CA GLY A 12 4.67 3.60 -20.03
C GLY A 12 5.39 2.53 -19.21
N LYS A 13 5.04 1.26 -19.46
CA LYS A 13 5.56 0.10 -18.72
C LYS A 13 7.08 -0.06 -18.87
N GLU A 14 7.64 0.29 -20.02
CA GLU A 14 9.07 0.13 -20.30
C GLU A 14 9.94 1.01 -19.38
N ALA A 15 9.43 2.18 -18.99
CA ALA A 15 10.11 3.09 -18.06
C ALA A 15 10.07 2.62 -16.60
N CYS A 16 9.19 1.67 -16.24
CA CYS A 16 9.11 1.09 -14.91
C CYS A 16 8.64 -0.36 -14.99
N THR A 17 9.53 -1.24 -15.45
CA THR A 17 9.22 -2.65 -15.77
C THR A 17 8.81 -3.45 -14.54
N ASN A 18 9.38 -3.08 -13.39
CA ASN A 18 9.13 -3.65 -12.06
C ASN A 18 8.00 -2.93 -11.31
N SER A 19 7.02 -2.34 -12.01
CA SER A 19 5.87 -1.75 -11.34
C SER A 19 4.70 -2.71 -11.30
N SER A 20 4.46 -3.25 -10.11
CA SER A 20 3.26 -4.01 -9.81
C SER A 20 2.00 -3.13 -9.88
N THR A 21 0.89 -3.73 -10.30
CA THR A 21 -0.43 -3.12 -10.25
C THR A 21 -1.17 -3.74 -9.08
N PHE A 22 -1.69 -2.91 -8.18
CA PHE A 22 -2.45 -3.40 -7.03
C PHE A 22 -3.90 -3.00 -7.14
N ASP A 23 -4.76 -3.93 -6.74
CA ASP A 23 -6.16 -3.64 -6.58
C ASP A 23 -6.39 -2.85 -5.29
N GLU A 24 -7.28 -1.85 -5.35
CA GLU A 24 -7.58 -1.03 -4.18
C GLU A 24 -8.27 -1.83 -3.07
N GLU A 25 -9.14 -2.80 -3.39
CA GLU A 25 -9.76 -3.65 -2.36
C GLU A 25 -8.70 -4.43 -1.61
N TRP A 26 -7.72 -5.01 -2.32
CA TRP A 26 -6.65 -5.77 -1.66
C TRP A 26 -5.84 -4.89 -0.70
N ILE A 27 -5.48 -3.67 -1.10
CA ILE A 27 -4.80 -2.72 -0.21
C ILE A 27 -5.68 -2.39 1.00
N ARG A 28 -6.98 -2.13 0.78
CA ARG A 28 -7.91 -1.82 1.88
C ARG A 28 -8.06 -2.96 2.88
N GLU A 29 -8.12 -4.21 2.41
CA GLU A 29 -8.15 -5.39 3.28
C GLU A 29 -6.87 -5.51 4.11
N VAL A 30 -5.71 -5.32 3.49
CA VAL A 30 -4.42 -5.33 4.19
C VAL A 30 -4.35 -4.23 5.27
N LEU A 31 -4.79 -3.01 4.94
CA LEU A 31 -4.83 -1.90 5.90
C LEU A 31 -5.83 -2.15 7.02
N ARG A 32 -7.00 -2.70 6.70
CA ARG A 32 -8.01 -3.10 7.68
C ARG A 32 -7.44 -4.08 8.69
N GLU A 33 -6.73 -5.11 8.24
CA GLU A 33 -6.20 -6.15 9.12
C GLU A 33 -4.99 -5.70 9.95
N LYS A 34 -4.14 -4.82 9.41
CA LYS A 34 -2.85 -4.47 10.05
C LYS A 34 -2.85 -3.13 10.77
N VAL A 35 -3.77 -2.24 10.45
CA VAL A 35 -3.78 -0.84 10.93
C VAL A 35 -5.07 -0.52 11.69
N CYS A 36 -6.24 -0.96 11.22
CA CYS A 36 -7.50 -0.66 11.87
C CYS A 36 -7.83 -1.65 12.99
N ASP A 37 -8.20 -1.14 14.17
CA ASP A 37 -8.73 -1.97 15.24
C ASP A 37 -10.14 -2.50 14.91
N GLY A 38 -10.42 -3.75 15.28
CA GLY A 38 -11.74 -4.34 15.12
C GLY A 38 -12.08 -4.85 13.72
N GLY A 39 -11.12 -4.86 12.79
CA GLY A 39 -11.28 -5.50 11.48
C GLY A 39 -12.26 -4.78 10.55
N VAL A 40 -12.49 -3.47 10.76
CA VAL A 40 -13.28 -2.61 9.87
C VAL A 40 -12.37 -1.53 9.30
N TYR A 41 -12.44 -1.29 7.99
CA TYR A 41 -11.60 -0.28 7.35
C TYR A 41 -12.09 1.12 7.77
N ASP A 42 -11.25 1.88 8.45
CA ASP A 42 -11.51 3.26 8.86
C ASP A 42 -10.49 4.21 8.22
N GLU A 43 -10.96 5.05 7.30
CA GLU A 43 -10.11 5.96 6.53
C GLU A 43 -9.41 7.01 7.42
N ASN A 44 -10.09 7.48 8.46
CA ASN A 44 -9.52 8.45 9.41
C ASN A 44 -8.34 7.84 10.18
N THR A 45 -8.49 6.61 10.65
CA THR A 45 -7.45 5.85 11.34
C THR A 45 -6.25 5.63 10.41
N VAL A 46 -6.50 5.18 9.18
CA VAL A 46 -5.44 5.00 8.17
C VAL A 46 -4.68 6.30 7.94
N ARG A 47 -5.39 7.41 7.70
CA ARG A 47 -4.80 8.73 7.42
C ARG A 47 -4.03 9.33 8.60
N ASN A 48 -4.45 9.01 9.82
CA ASN A 48 -3.79 9.49 11.03
C ASN A 48 -2.61 8.61 11.47
N THR A 49 -2.65 7.32 11.13
CA THR A 49 -1.65 6.34 11.55
C THR A 49 -0.53 6.20 10.53
N ILE A 50 -0.85 6.16 9.24
CA ILE A 50 0.13 5.89 8.18
C ILE A 50 0.77 7.20 7.72
N ASN A 51 2.09 7.20 7.64
CA ASN A 51 2.88 8.28 7.06
C ASN A 51 3.17 8.01 5.57
N LYS A 52 3.60 6.77 5.26
CA LYS A 52 4.03 6.40 3.91
C LYS A 52 3.81 4.91 3.67
N ILE A 53 3.45 4.56 2.44
CA ILE A 53 3.47 3.19 1.94
C ILE A 53 4.50 3.12 0.83
N LYS A 54 5.42 2.16 0.90
CA LYS A 54 6.30 1.80 -0.22
C LYS A 54 5.87 0.45 -0.75
N ILE A 55 5.97 0.33 -2.06
CA ILE A 55 5.48 -0.82 -2.81
C ILE A 55 6.65 -1.39 -3.59
N PHE A 56 6.96 -2.65 -3.35
CA PHE A 56 8.00 -3.40 -4.06
C PHE A 56 7.36 -4.53 -4.86
N ASN A 57 8.19 -5.27 -5.60
CA ASN A 57 7.73 -6.37 -6.44
C ASN A 57 7.13 -7.52 -5.63
N ASP A 58 7.69 -7.79 -4.46
CA ASP A 58 7.43 -8.97 -3.64
C ASP A 58 6.85 -8.63 -2.26
N HIS A 59 6.91 -7.37 -1.83
CA HIS A 59 6.39 -6.94 -0.53
C HIS A 59 5.93 -5.48 -0.52
N LEU A 60 5.16 -5.12 0.51
CA LEU A 60 4.84 -3.76 0.91
C LEU A 60 5.57 -3.40 2.19
N GLU A 61 5.98 -2.13 2.30
CA GLU A 61 6.41 -1.53 3.56
C GLU A 61 5.46 -0.40 3.94
N ILE A 62 4.83 -0.50 5.11
CA ILE A 62 3.95 0.54 5.66
C ILE A 62 4.66 1.19 6.84
N TYR A 63 4.87 2.49 6.74
CA TYR A 63 5.50 3.31 7.77
C TYR A 63 4.44 4.07 8.54
N CYS A 64 4.24 3.69 9.81
CA CYS A 64 3.32 4.37 10.71
C CYS A 64 4.02 5.55 11.41
N ARG A 65 3.25 6.58 11.79
CA ARG A 65 3.75 7.77 12.49
C ARG A 65 4.37 7.44 13.85
N GLU A 66 3.91 6.37 14.49
CA GLU A 66 4.44 5.87 15.78
C GLU A 66 5.74 5.06 15.66
N LYS A 67 6.48 5.18 14.54
CA LYS A 67 7.71 4.43 14.23
C LYS A 67 7.53 2.91 14.12
N LYS A 68 6.29 2.43 13.95
CA LYS A 68 6.01 1.03 13.60
C LYS A 68 6.18 0.84 12.09
N GLU A 69 6.95 -0.17 11.71
CA GLU A 69 7.08 -0.61 10.32
C GLU A 69 6.36 -1.95 10.17
N LEU A 70 5.54 -2.07 9.12
CA LEU A 70 4.88 -3.32 8.76
C LEU A 70 5.43 -3.75 7.40
N ASN A 71 6.00 -4.95 7.36
CA ASN A 71 6.38 -5.60 6.11
C ASN A 71 5.35 -6.69 5.78
N ILE A 72 4.81 -6.63 4.56
CA ILE A 72 3.73 -7.50 4.12
C ILE A 72 4.13 -8.12 2.79
N ASN A 73 4.32 -9.43 2.78
CA ASN A 73 4.61 -10.16 1.56
C ASN A 73 3.39 -10.14 0.63
N LEU A 74 3.66 -9.95 -0.65
CA LEU A 74 2.66 -10.06 -1.70
C LEU A 74 2.38 -11.54 -1.99
N PRO A 75 1.13 -11.90 -2.34
CA PRO A 75 0.80 -13.24 -2.80
C PRO A 75 1.47 -13.60 -4.13
#